data_AF-F7NEH8-F1
#
_entry.id   AF-F7NEH8-F1
#
_cell.length_a   1.000
_cell.length_b   1.000
_cell.length_c   1.000
_cell.angle_alpha   90.00
_cell.angle_beta   90.00
_cell.angle_gamma   90.00
#
_symmetry.space_group_name_H-M   'P 1'
#
loop_
_entity.id
_entity.type
_entity.pdbx_description
1 polymer ?
#
loop_
_entity_poly.entity_id
_entity_poly.type
_entity_poly.pdbx_seq_one_letter_code
_entity_poly.pdbx_strand_id
1 'polypeptide(L)'
;MVNKWKVFGLAIATWLVFALIAKMYSGAIRIDLLSASSTVWSWSSLIMGIVMKAKAQRWAEFGYGLAAFVVCLFPLVGIIAGIAYFARCYYKMEQLAIVNRNQAG
;
A
#
# COMPACT_ATOMS: atom_id res chain seq x y z
N MET A 1 -10.61 15.10 -12.75
CA MET A 1 -11.29 14.33 -11.68
C MET A 1 -10.52 13.04 -11.44
N VAL A 2 -10.47 12.53 -10.20
CA VAL A 2 -9.74 11.30 -9.85
C VAL A 2 -10.50 10.09 -10.39
N ASN A 3 -9.85 9.20 -11.13
CA ASN A 3 -10.50 8.04 -11.73
C ASN A 3 -10.57 6.88 -10.72
N LYS A 4 -11.68 6.80 -9.99
CA LYS A 4 -11.93 5.79 -8.94
C LYS A 4 -11.75 4.34 -9.45
N TRP A 5 -12.08 4.07 -10.71
CA TRP A 5 -11.88 2.76 -11.34
C TRP A 5 -10.40 2.38 -11.46
N LYS A 6 -9.55 3.37 -11.70
CA LYS A 6 -8.10 3.17 -11.79
C LYS A 6 -7.50 2.89 -10.41
N VAL A 7 -7.96 3.59 -9.38
CA VAL A 7 -7.58 3.35 -7.97
C VAL A 7 -8.00 1.94 -7.53
N PHE A 8 -9.24 1.54 -7.86
CA PHE A 8 -9.76 0.21 -7.54
C PHE A 8 -8.99 -0.89 -8.27
N GLY A 9 -8.73 -0.72 -9.57
CA GLY A 9 -7.92 -1.66 -10.36
C GLY A 9 -6.50 -1.82 -9.81
N LEU A 10 -5.85 -0.72 -9.41
CA LEU A 10 -4.52 -0.76 -8.79
C LEU A 10 -4.54 -1.45 -7.42
N ALA A 11 -5.58 -1.24 -6.62
CA ALA A 11 -5.73 -1.92 -5.33
C ALA A 11 -5.88 -3.45 -5.51
N ILE A 12 -6.70 -3.89 -6.48
CA ILE A 12 -6.87 -5.32 -6.80
C ILE A 12 -5.58 -5.92 -7.34
N ALA A 13 -4.91 -5.25 -8.28
CA ALA A 13 -3.65 -5.73 -8.84
C ALA A 13 -2.59 -5.89 -7.75
N THR A 14 -2.49 -4.94 -6.83
CA THR A 14 -1.57 -5.00 -5.69
C THR A 14 -1.90 -6.14 -4.75
N TRP A 15 -3.20 -6.35 -4.46
CA TRP A 15 -3.63 -7.47 -3.65
C TRP A 15 -3.28 -8.83 -4.27
N LEU A 16 -3.49 -9.00 -5.58
CA LEU A 16 -3.12 -10.22 -6.31
C LEU A 16 -1.60 -10.46 -6.31
N VAL A 17 -0.81 -9.41 -6.57
CA VAL A 17 0.66 -9.51 -6.55
C VAL A 17 1.15 -9.88 -5.15
N PHE A 18 0.62 -9.27 -4.10
CA PHE A 18 1.03 -9.55 -2.73
C PHE A 18 0.56 -10.93 -2.25
N ALA A 19 -0.61 -11.40 -2.72
CA ALA A 19 -1.06 -12.77 -2.46
C ALA A 19 -0.12 -13.80 -3.12
N LEU A 20 0.37 -13.54 -4.34
CA LEU A 20 1.36 -14.39 -5.00
C LEU A 20 2.70 -14.38 -4.25
N ILE A 21 3.19 -13.20 -3.86
CA ILE A 21 4.43 -13.07 -3.07
C ILE A 21 4.30 -13.81 -1.75
N ALA A 22 3.18 -13.64 -1.03
CA ALA A 22 2.93 -14.33 0.23
C ALA A 22 2.88 -15.85 0.04
N LYS A 23 2.30 -16.35 -1.05
CA LYS A 23 2.27 -17.78 -1.38
C LYS A 23 3.68 -18.33 -1.66
N MET A 24 4.50 -17.60 -2.41
CA MET A 24 5.90 -17.98 -2.65
C MET A 24 6.72 -17.97 -1.37
N TYR A 25 6.54 -16.94 -0.52
CA TYR A 25 7.23 -16.79 0.75
C TYR A 25 6.82 -17.86 1.78
N SER A 26 5.51 -18.16 1.85
CA SER A 26 4.95 -19.25 2.65
C SER A 26 5.51 -20.60 2.22
N GLY A 27 5.57 -20.88 0.91
CA GLY A 27 6.13 -22.12 0.37
C GLY A 27 7.63 -22.27 0.61
N ALA A 28 8.39 -21.17 0.56
CA ALA A 28 9.84 -21.18 0.78
C ALA A 28 10.23 -21.38 2.25
N ILE A 29 9.49 -20.79 3.19
CA ILE A 29 9.87 -20.72 4.61
C ILE A 29 8.95 -21.61 5.49
N ARG A 30 7.97 -22.31 4.89
CA ARG A 30 6.96 -23.14 5.58
C ARG A 30 6.23 -22.41 6.70
N ILE A 31 5.92 -21.15 6.48
CA ILE A 31 5.12 -20.31 7.39
C ILE A 31 3.67 -20.26 6.90
N ASP A 32 2.74 -20.06 7.83
CA ASP A 32 1.32 -19.89 7.52
C ASP A 32 1.11 -18.76 6.49
N LEU A 33 0.23 -19.00 5.51
CA LEU A 33 -0.08 -18.04 4.44
C LEU A 33 -0.61 -16.72 5.01
N LEU A 34 -1.34 -16.76 6.13
CA LEU A 34 -1.83 -15.57 6.82
C LEU A 34 -0.68 -14.74 7.41
N SER A 35 0.27 -15.40 8.07
CA SER A 35 1.46 -14.76 8.64
C SER A 35 2.36 -14.19 7.54
N ALA A 36 2.58 -14.94 6.46
CA ALA A 36 3.31 -14.46 5.28
C ALA A 36 2.62 -13.25 4.65
N SER A 37 1.29 -13.27 4.51
CA SER A 37 0.52 -12.15 3.98
C SER A 37 0.66 -10.91 4.86
N SER A 38 0.48 -11.04 6.17
CA SER A 38 0.62 -9.93 7.12
C SER A 38 1.99 -9.26 7.04
N THR A 39 3.05 -10.08 6.91
CA THR A 39 4.43 -9.60 6.78
C THR A 39 4.61 -8.84 5.46
N VAL A 40 4.14 -9.40 4.33
CA VAL A 40 4.22 -8.74 3.02
C VAL A 40 3.46 -7.41 3.04
N TRP A 41 2.23 -7.36 3.58
CA TRP A 41 1.44 -6.14 3.71
C TRP A 41 2.10 -5.10 4.61
N SER A 42 2.70 -5.53 5.72
CA SER A 42 3.41 -4.66 6.66
C SER A 42 4.60 -3.99 6.00
N TRP A 43 5.54 -4.76 5.45
CA TRP A 43 6.71 -4.23 4.74
C TRP A 43 6.33 -3.34 3.56
N SER A 44 5.31 -3.74 2.79
CA SER A 44 4.84 -2.95 1.65
C SER A 44 4.22 -1.61 2.07
N SER A 45 3.55 -1.55 3.23
CA SER A 45 2.99 -0.32 3.77
C SER A 45 4.08 0.68 4.17
N LEU A 46 5.19 0.19 4.74
CA LEU A 46 6.36 0.99 5.05
C LEU A 46 6.99 1.57 3.77
N ILE A 47 7.20 0.73 2.74
CA ILE A 47 7.75 1.15 1.45
C ILE A 47 6.86 2.21 0.80
N MET A 48 5.55 1.99 0.79
CA MET A 48 4.60 2.98 0.24
C MET A 48 4.63 4.30 1.03
N GLY A 49 4.78 4.25 2.36
CA GLY A 49 5.00 5.45 3.18
C GLY A 49 6.26 6.24 2.80
N ILE A 50 7.36 5.53 2.50
CA ILE A 50 8.61 6.14 2.02
C ILE A 50 8.39 6.79 0.64
N VAL A 51 7.74 6.09 -0.29
CA VAL A 51 7.42 6.61 -1.63
C VAL A 51 6.53 7.86 -1.53
N MET A 52 5.52 7.83 -0.67
CA MET A 52 4.63 8.96 -0.43
C MET A 52 5.36 10.14 0.21
N LYS A 53 6.29 9.89 1.15
CA LYS A 53 7.17 10.94 1.69
C LYS A 53 7.99 11.59 0.58
N ALA A 54 8.58 10.79 -0.31
CA ALA A 54 9.40 11.29 -1.42
C ALA A 54 8.57 12.15 -2.39
N LYS A 55 7.35 11.72 -2.73
CA LYS A 55 6.47 12.43 -3.67
C LYS A 55 5.76 13.65 -3.06
N ALA A 56 5.27 13.55 -1.84
CA ALA A 56 4.51 14.60 -1.19
C ALA A 56 5.37 15.55 -0.34
N GLN A 57 6.67 15.24 -0.16
CA GLN A 57 7.62 16.00 0.68
C GLN A 57 7.12 16.24 2.12
N ARG A 58 6.18 15.41 2.60
CA ARG A 58 5.53 15.54 3.90
C ARG A 58 5.90 14.38 4.81
N TRP A 59 6.52 14.68 5.95
CA TRP A 59 6.85 13.69 6.98
C TRP A 59 5.63 12.99 7.58
N ALA A 60 4.45 13.63 7.55
CA ALA A 60 3.21 13.01 7.97
C ALA A 60 2.89 11.72 7.19
N GLU A 61 3.20 11.65 5.88
CA GLU A 61 2.97 10.43 5.07
C GLU A 61 3.84 9.27 5.53
N PHE A 62 5.08 9.57 5.96
CA PHE A 62 5.95 8.55 6.55
C PHE A 62 5.38 8.02 7.86
N GLY A 63 4.84 8.91 8.71
CA GLY A 63 4.14 8.52 9.94
C GLY A 63 2.95 7.60 9.68
N TYR A 64 2.14 7.88 8.65
CA TYR A 64 1.04 7.00 8.25
C TYR A 64 1.53 5.63 7.75
N GLY A 65 2.62 5.57 6.99
CA GLY A 65 3.21 4.32 6.54
C GLY A 65 3.76 3.47 7.68
N LEU A 66 4.35 4.11 8.69
CA LEU A 66 4.89 3.46 9.89
C LEU A 66 3.77 2.96 10.81
N ALA A 67 2.70 3.74 10.98
CA ALA A 67 1.49 3.29 11.67
C ALA A 67 0.84 2.10 10.93
N ALA A 68 0.75 2.17 9.59
CA ALA A 68 0.22 1.07 8.78
C ALA A 68 1.08 -0.19 8.88
N PHE A 69 2.42 -0.07 8.94
CA PHE A 69 3.33 -1.19 9.20
C PHE A 69 2.95 -1.94 10.49
N VAL A 70 2.77 -1.20 11.60
CA VAL A 70 2.42 -1.79 12.90
C VAL A 70 1.04 -2.45 12.88
N VAL A 71 0.04 -1.80 12.27
CA VAL A 71 -1.31 -2.38 12.14
C VAL A 71 -1.31 -3.62 11.25
N CYS A 72 -0.50 -3.62 10.19
CA CYS A 72 -0.36 -4.74 9.26
C CYS A 72 0.29 -6.00 9.86
N LEU A 73 0.93 -5.90 11.04
CA LEU A 73 1.43 -7.08 11.78
C LEU A 73 0.29 -7.97 12.30
N PHE A 74 -0.92 -7.43 12.46
CA PHE A 74 -2.09 -8.23 12.85
C PHE A 74 -2.72 -8.86 11.60
N PRO A 75 -2.82 -10.20 11.47
CA PRO A 75 -3.16 -10.84 10.20
C PRO A 75 -4.49 -10.42 9.58
N LEU A 76 -5.56 -10.36 10.38
CA LEU A 76 -6.90 -10.01 9.88
C LEU A 76 -7.09 -8.49 9.71
N VAL A 77 -6.73 -7.74 10.75
CA VAL A 77 -6.89 -6.27 10.76
C VAL A 77 -5.94 -5.62 9.76
N GLY A 78 -4.75 -6.20 9.63
CA GLY A 78 -3.67 -5.73 8.80
C GLY A 78 -3.93 -5.80 7.31
N ILE A 79 -4.56 -6.87 6.83
CA ILE A 79 -4.92 -6.97 5.41
C ILE A 79 -5.94 -5.90 5.05
N ILE A 80 -6.99 -5.71 5.87
CA ILE A 80 -8.03 -4.71 5.63
C ILE A 80 -7.45 -3.29 5.71
N ALA A 81 -6.67 -3.01 6.76
CA ALA A 81 -6.02 -1.73 6.95
C ALA A 81 -5.00 -1.42 5.84
N GLY A 82 -4.25 -2.43 5.39
CA GLY A 82 -3.30 -2.34 4.29
C GLY A 82 -4.00 -1.97 2.98
N ILE A 83 -5.09 -2.67 2.62
CA ILE A 83 -5.87 -2.34 1.41
C ILE A 83 -6.42 -0.91 1.49
N ALA A 84 -6.99 -0.51 2.62
CA ALA A 84 -7.52 0.84 2.82
C ALA A 84 -6.42 1.91 2.73
N TYR A 85 -5.25 1.65 3.31
CA TYR A 85 -4.08 2.53 3.25
C TYR A 85 -3.58 2.68 1.81
N PHE A 86 -3.43 1.57 1.07
CA PHE A 86 -3.01 1.60 -0.33
C PHE A 86 -4.01 2.35 -1.20
N ALA A 87 -5.32 2.13 -1.02
CA ALA A 87 -6.36 2.87 -1.74
C ALA A 87 -6.26 4.38 -1.47
N ARG A 88 -6.02 4.80 -0.22
CA ARG A 88 -5.79 6.21 0.13
C ARG A 88 -4.55 6.77 -0.54
N CYS A 89 -3.44 6.03 -0.56
CA CYS A 89 -2.19 6.43 -1.20
C CYS A 89 -2.36 6.59 -2.71
N TYR A 90 -3.03 5.64 -3.39
CA TYR A 90 -3.33 5.74 -4.81
C TYR A 90 -4.19 6.97 -5.14
N TYR A 91 -5.22 7.22 -4.34
CA TYR A 91 -6.06 8.39 -4.50
C TYR A 91 -5.26 9.71 -4.36
N LYS A 92 -4.41 9.83 -3.33
CA LYS A 92 -3.54 11.00 -3.16
C LYS A 92 -2.54 11.16 -4.31
N MET A 93 -1.92 10.06 -4.77
CA MET A 93 -0.99 10.13 -5.89
C MET A 93 -1.66 10.60 -7.17
N GLU A 94 -2.89 10.16 -7.43
CA GLU A 94 -3.66 10.62 -8.59
C GLU A 94 -4.06 12.10 -8.46
N GLN A 95 -4.44 12.56 -7.26
CA GLN A 95 -4.66 13.99 -7.00
C GLN A 95 -3.39 14.82 -7.25
N LEU A 96 -2.24 14.41 -6.70
CA LEU A 96 -0.96 15.09 -6.92
C LEU A 96 -0.58 15.12 -8.41
N ALA A 97 -0.82 14.03 -9.14
CA ALA A 97 -0.56 13.96 -10.57
C ALA A 97 -1.44 14.93 -11.38
N ILE A 98 -2.71 15.09 -11.00
CA ILE A 98 -3.62 16.06 -11.63
C ILE A 98 -3.16 17.49 -11.36
N VAL A 99 -2.80 17.81 -10.10
CA VAL A 99 -2.29 19.14 -9.73
C VAL A 99 -1.03 19.48 -10.52
N ASN A 100 -0.06 18.56 -10.60
CA ASN A 100 1.18 18.78 -11.35
C ASN A 100 0.94 18.98 -12.85
N ARG A 101 -0.05 18.28 -13.46
CA ARG A 101 -0.41 18.49 -14.87
C ARG A 101 -1.02 19.87 -15.12
N ASN A 102 -1.82 20.37 -14.19
CA ASN A 102 -2.45 21.69 -14.31
C ASN A 102 -1.46 22.85 -14.10
N GLN A 103 -0.33 22.60 -13.42
CA GLN A 103 0.74 23.60 -13.27
C GLN A 103 1.76 23.61 -14.42
N ALA A 104 1.73 22.58 -15.27
CA ALA A 104 2.65 22.43 -16.40
C ALA A 104 2.02 22.85 -17.75
N GLY A 105 0.77 23.32 -17.74
CA GLY A 105 0.02 23.77 -18.92
C GLY A 105 -0.36 25.24 -18.85
#